data_AF-A0A653D4A2-F1
#
_entry.id   AF-A0A653D4A2-F1
#
_cell.length_a   1.000
_cell.length_b   1.000
_cell.length_c   1.000
_cell.angle_alpha   90.00
_cell.angle_beta   90.00
_cell.angle_gamma   90.00
#
_symmetry.space_group_name_H-M   'P 1'
#
loop_
_entity.id
_entity.type
_entity.pdbx_description
1 polymer ?
#
loop_
_entity_poly.entity_id
_entity_poly.type
_entity_poly.pdbx_seq_one_letter_code
_entity_poly.pdbx_strand_id
1 'polypeptide(L)'
;MGRARAWLRLALMQKKLADYLKVLIDHKDEALVEYFEPDALMLSDEAIVIIGLLVGLNVIDCNLCVKEEDLDCPQGVIDFSLYLRSSNTISSDSSNEEQGDPMTTVLDQKNYIEELNRHLNATVANLQSKVESLTTTNALMKEDLAISKNNLQTLYEENRRLRRRLTGGGDEDGSGGGEDGTTSTKDDGGTPAEIEEMRQRLEEERRLRREADNELEIQMCMKAEMEVAMKLLEKDIHEKQDTIVSLRRQLDDIKLINLEMYKKLQECEMELTQKGEMVSRLQAKAGQIGKILNNLEKYNHLLKDGGDKKGSCRAPPDKKPRSMIGRSKTTEDGRAGGSNAGEVGREDQAVTPSDSTESFVKLDLDLKEEGVEENKENVRRLYGIRPS
;
A
#
# COMPACT_ATOMS: atom_id res chain seq x y z
N MET A 1 -17.45 -18.06 -13.48
CA MET A 1 -16.03 -17.83 -13.83
C MET A 1 -15.10 -18.16 -12.66
N GLY A 2 -15.56 -17.99 -11.43
CA GLY A 2 -14.81 -18.25 -10.20
C GLY A 2 -14.30 -19.69 -10.07
N ARG A 3 -15.04 -20.70 -10.57
CA ARG A 3 -14.56 -22.09 -10.59
C ARG A 3 -13.25 -22.28 -11.37
N ALA A 4 -13.13 -21.68 -12.56
CA ALA A 4 -11.91 -21.76 -13.36
C ALA A 4 -10.75 -20.99 -12.70
N ARG A 5 -11.04 -19.82 -12.10
CA ARG A 5 -10.05 -19.05 -11.33
C ARG A 5 -9.56 -19.78 -10.08
N ALA A 6 -10.46 -20.44 -9.35
CA ALA A 6 -10.14 -21.28 -8.21
C ALA A 6 -9.23 -22.44 -8.63
N TRP A 7 -9.60 -23.13 -9.72
CA TRP A 7 -8.81 -24.22 -10.27
C TRP A 7 -7.42 -23.76 -10.67
N LEU A 8 -7.29 -22.60 -11.32
CA LEU A 8 -6.00 -22.03 -11.69
C LEU A 8 -5.11 -21.74 -10.48
N ARG A 9 -5.66 -21.12 -9.42
CA ARG A 9 -4.93 -20.87 -8.17
C ARG A 9 -4.46 -22.16 -7.52
N LEU A 10 -5.32 -23.17 -7.45
CA LEU A 10 -4.98 -24.48 -6.89
C LEU A 10 -3.90 -25.20 -7.73
N ALA A 11 -3.99 -25.14 -9.05
CA ALA A 11 -3.00 -25.73 -9.95
C ALA A 11 -1.61 -25.07 -9.81
N LEU A 12 -1.57 -23.75 -9.60
CA LEU A 12 -0.34 -23.02 -9.30
C LEU A 12 0.24 -23.38 -7.93
N MET A 13 -0.58 -23.44 -6.88
CA MET A 13 -0.15 -23.89 -5.55
C MET A 13 0.40 -25.32 -5.56
N GLN A 14 -0.20 -26.19 -6.37
CA GLN A 14 0.26 -27.58 -6.55
C GLN A 14 1.47 -27.71 -7.47
N LYS A 15 1.89 -26.62 -8.14
CA LYS A 15 3.00 -26.59 -9.12
C LYS A 15 2.79 -27.56 -10.29
N LYS A 16 1.53 -27.71 -10.73
CA LYS A 16 1.09 -28.65 -11.77
C LYS A 16 0.32 -28.00 -12.92
N LEU A 17 0.26 -26.66 -12.95
CA LEU A 17 -0.48 -25.94 -14.00
C LEU A 17 -0.01 -26.32 -15.41
N ALA A 18 1.31 -26.35 -15.63
CA ALA A 18 1.89 -26.72 -16.91
C ALA A 18 1.55 -28.17 -17.31
N ASP A 19 1.58 -29.10 -16.36
CA ASP A 19 1.25 -30.51 -16.61
C ASP A 19 -0.22 -30.70 -17.00
N TYR A 20 -1.13 -29.99 -16.33
CA TYR A 20 -2.55 -30.04 -16.65
C TYR A 20 -2.85 -29.45 -18.03
N LEU A 21 -2.25 -28.31 -18.36
CA LEU A 21 -2.40 -27.70 -19.68
C LEU A 21 -1.74 -28.54 -20.77
N LYS A 22 -0.63 -29.22 -20.46
CA LYS A 22 0.01 -30.16 -21.39
C LYS A 22 -0.93 -31.30 -21.76
N VAL A 23 -1.56 -31.96 -20.79
CA VAL A 23 -2.53 -33.03 -21.07
C VAL A 23 -3.69 -32.52 -21.93
N LEU A 24 -4.14 -31.28 -21.67
CA LEU A 24 -5.23 -30.66 -22.43
C LEU A 24 -4.83 -30.37 -23.90
N ILE A 25 -3.61 -29.88 -24.13
CA ILE A 25 -3.09 -29.60 -25.47
C ILE A 25 -2.72 -30.88 -26.23
N ASP A 26 -2.19 -31.90 -25.54
CA ASP A 26 -1.86 -33.19 -26.16
C ASP A 26 -3.13 -33.89 -26.73
N HIS A 27 -4.33 -33.54 -26.25
CA HIS A 27 -5.62 -34.04 -26.75
C HIS A 27 -6.48 -32.92 -27.38
N LYS A 28 -5.86 -31.85 -27.88
CA LYS A 28 -6.57 -30.66 -28.39
C LYS A 28 -7.55 -30.99 -29.54
N ASP A 29 -7.17 -31.92 -30.41
CA ASP A 29 -7.94 -32.30 -31.61
C ASP A 29 -9.26 -33.01 -31.28
N GLU A 30 -9.39 -33.60 -30.08
CA GLU A 30 -10.59 -34.31 -29.63
C GLU A 30 -11.39 -33.50 -28.61
N ALA A 31 -10.71 -32.80 -27.69
CA ALA A 31 -11.35 -32.18 -26.54
C ALA A 31 -11.59 -30.66 -26.67
N LEU A 32 -10.79 -29.95 -27.49
CA LEU A 32 -10.85 -28.48 -27.58
C LEU A 32 -11.53 -27.97 -28.85
N VAL A 33 -11.60 -28.77 -29.91
CA VAL A 33 -12.18 -28.38 -31.21
C VAL A 33 -13.67 -28.02 -31.11
N GLU A 34 -14.42 -28.56 -30.15
CA GLU A 34 -15.83 -28.19 -29.92
C GLU A 34 -15.98 -26.82 -29.26
N TYR A 35 -14.96 -26.34 -28.54
CA TYR A 35 -15.03 -25.12 -27.72
C TYR A 35 -14.25 -23.94 -28.31
N PHE A 36 -13.35 -24.19 -29.27
CA PHE A 36 -12.44 -23.19 -29.83
C PHE A 36 -12.49 -23.17 -31.36
N GLU A 37 -12.43 -21.97 -31.93
CA GLU A 37 -12.28 -21.78 -33.37
C GLU A 37 -10.92 -22.29 -33.87
N PRO A 38 -10.77 -22.70 -35.15
CA PRO A 38 -9.53 -23.26 -35.69
C PRO A 38 -8.29 -22.36 -35.51
N ASP A 39 -8.49 -21.04 -35.55
CA ASP A 39 -7.42 -20.03 -35.39
C ASP A 39 -7.19 -19.63 -33.92
N ALA A 40 -7.83 -20.29 -32.96
CA ALA A 40 -7.66 -19.99 -31.55
C ALA A 40 -6.27 -20.40 -31.05
N LEU A 41 -5.73 -19.60 -30.12
CA LEU A 41 -4.43 -19.83 -29.49
C LEU A 41 -4.28 -21.26 -28.96
N MET A 42 -5.33 -21.81 -28.34
CA MET A 42 -5.33 -23.16 -27.76
C MET A 42 -5.21 -24.29 -28.80
N LEU A 43 -5.57 -24.05 -30.06
CA LEU A 43 -5.41 -25.01 -31.16
C LEU A 43 -4.12 -24.79 -31.96
N SER A 44 -3.52 -23.62 -31.86
CA SER A 44 -2.24 -23.29 -32.51
C SER A 44 -1.03 -23.97 -31.85
N ASP A 45 0.10 -23.99 -32.55
CA ASP A 45 1.38 -24.48 -32.00
C ASP A 45 1.99 -23.50 -30.98
N GLU A 46 1.50 -22.25 -30.92
CA GLU A 46 1.93 -21.26 -29.91
C GLU A 46 1.54 -21.70 -28.48
N ALA A 47 0.47 -22.49 -28.32
CA ALA A 47 0.09 -23.05 -27.02
C ALA A 47 1.20 -23.92 -26.41
N ILE A 48 1.96 -24.64 -27.23
CA ILE A 48 3.08 -25.48 -26.79
C ILE A 48 4.19 -24.61 -26.19
N VAL A 49 4.46 -23.46 -26.82
CA VAL A 49 5.45 -22.49 -26.33
C VAL A 49 5.00 -21.91 -24.98
N ILE A 50 3.73 -21.53 -24.86
CA ILE A 50 3.15 -21.02 -23.60
C ILE A 50 3.28 -22.06 -22.49
N ILE A 51 2.95 -23.32 -22.74
CA ILE A 51 3.13 -24.40 -21.75
C ILE A 51 4.60 -24.52 -21.34
N GLY A 52 5.53 -24.47 -22.29
CA GLY A 52 6.97 -24.50 -22.01
C GLY A 52 7.41 -23.38 -21.07
N LEU A 53 6.87 -22.17 -21.24
CA LEU A 53 7.11 -21.04 -20.34
C LEU A 53 6.46 -21.25 -18.95
N LEU A 54 5.27 -21.84 -18.89
CA LEU A 54 4.57 -22.12 -17.63
C LEU A 54 5.32 -23.14 -16.75
N VAL A 55 6.16 -24.00 -17.31
CA VAL A 55 7.03 -24.90 -16.52
C VAL A 55 7.95 -24.10 -15.60
N GLY A 56 8.39 -22.90 -16.01
CA GLY A 56 9.21 -22.01 -15.20
C GLY A 56 8.52 -21.54 -13.91
N LEU A 57 7.17 -21.52 -13.89
CA LEU A 57 6.40 -21.13 -12.71
C LEU A 57 6.46 -22.17 -11.59
N ASN A 58 6.89 -23.41 -11.86
CA ASN A 58 6.96 -24.47 -10.84
C ASN A 58 7.95 -24.15 -9.70
N VAL A 59 8.95 -23.30 -9.97
CA VAL A 59 9.92 -22.88 -8.95
C VAL A 59 9.31 -21.90 -7.96
N ILE A 60 8.24 -21.18 -8.35
CA ILE A 60 7.57 -20.18 -7.53
C ILE A 60 6.72 -20.89 -6.47
N ASP A 61 6.84 -20.46 -5.21
CA ASP A 61 5.98 -20.91 -4.13
C ASP A 61 4.81 -19.93 -3.97
N CYS A 62 3.65 -20.34 -4.45
CA CYS A 62 2.44 -19.53 -4.43
C CYS A 62 1.58 -19.91 -3.23
N ASN A 63 1.25 -18.95 -2.37
CA ASN A 63 0.25 -19.12 -1.32
C ASN A 63 -0.98 -18.26 -1.64
N LEU A 64 -1.85 -18.79 -2.50
CA LEU A 64 -3.01 -18.05 -3.02
C LEU A 64 -4.28 -18.43 -2.24
N CYS A 65 -4.95 -17.43 -1.67
CA CYS A 65 -6.18 -17.65 -0.91
C CYS A 65 -7.34 -18.07 -1.84
N VAL A 66 -8.14 -19.05 -1.41
CA VAL A 66 -9.32 -19.54 -2.15
C VAL A 66 -10.60 -19.49 -1.31
N LYS A 67 -10.49 -19.45 0.03
CA LYS A 67 -11.64 -19.57 0.95
C LYS A 67 -12.32 -18.25 1.32
N GLU A 68 -11.61 -17.13 1.20
CA GLU A 68 -12.06 -15.82 1.71
C GLU A 68 -12.22 -14.77 0.60
N GLU A 69 -12.00 -15.14 -0.66
CA GLU A 69 -12.18 -14.26 -1.82
C GLU A 69 -13.40 -14.67 -2.65
N ASP A 70 -14.21 -13.69 -3.06
CA ASP A 70 -15.21 -13.88 -4.10
C ASP A 70 -14.50 -13.95 -5.47
N LEU A 71 -14.44 -15.17 -6.02
CA LEU A 71 -13.70 -15.45 -7.24
C LEU A 71 -14.49 -15.15 -8.51
N ASP A 72 -15.80 -14.88 -8.41
CA ASP A 72 -16.59 -14.48 -9.57
C ASP A 72 -16.36 -12.99 -9.91
N CYS A 73 -15.98 -12.16 -8.94
CA CYS A 73 -15.57 -10.76 -9.14
C CYS A 73 -14.15 -10.65 -9.75
N PRO A 74 -13.87 -9.71 -10.68
CA PRO A 74 -12.51 -9.47 -11.19
C PRO A 74 -11.57 -9.04 -10.05
N GLN A 75 -10.36 -9.64 -10.01
CA GLN A 75 -9.34 -9.24 -9.06
C GLN A 75 -8.78 -7.86 -9.43
N GLY A 76 -8.44 -7.06 -8.43
CA GLY A 76 -7.88 -5.72 -8.62
C GLY A 76 -6.65 -5.75 -9.52
N VAL A 77 -6.47 -4.71 -10.33
CA VAL A 77 -5.32 -4.57 -11.23
C VAL A 77 -4.08 -4.29 -10.38
N ILE A 78 -3.06 -5.13 -10.53
CA ILE A 78 -1.75 -4.92 -9.89
C ILE A 78 -0.86 -4.16 -10.88
N ASP A 79 -0.46 -2.95 -10.51
CA ASP A 79 0.46 -2.15 -11.31
C ASP A 79 1.91 -2.65 -11.14
N PHE A 80 2.39 -3.37 -12.15
CA PHE A 80 3.77 -3.84 -12.20
C PHE A 80 4.74 -2.83 -12.83
N SER A 81 4.28 -1.66 -13.28
CA SER A 81 5.12 -0.66 -13.97
C SER A 81 6.28 -0.18 -13.09
N LEU A 82 6.09 -0.16 -11.77
CA LEU A 82 7.15 0.16 -10.79
C LEU A 82 8.25 -0.92 -10.71
N TYR A 83 7.95 -2.17 -11.09
CA TYR A 83 8.86 -3.31 -10.96
C TYR A 83 9.42 -3.80 -12.29
N LEU A 84 8.70 -3.55 -13.39
CA LEU A 84 9.13 -3.84 -14.75
C LEU A 84 10.08 -2.73 -15.21
N ARG A 85 11.36 -2.88 -14.88
CA ARG A 85 12.41 -2.10 -15.54
C ARG A 85 12.44 -2.50 -17.01
N SER A 86 12.11 -1.58 -17.90
CA SER A 86 12.20 -1.79 -19.35
C SER A 86 13.57 -2.35 -19.69
N SER A 87 13.59 -3.54 -20.30
CA SER A 87 14.80 -4.27 -20.69
C SER A 87 15.64 -3.55 -21.76
N ASN A 88 15.33 -2.29 -22.09
CA ASN A 88 16.00 -1.49 -23.11
C ASN A 88 17.13 -0.61 -22.55
N THR A 89 17.39 -0.62 -21.23
CA THR A 89 18.41 0.25 -20.62
C THR A 89 19.82 -0.35 -20.55
N ILE A 90 20.02 -1.62 -20.94
CA ILE A 90 21.31 -2.33 -20.73
C ILE A 90 22.12 -2.53 -22.03
N SER A 91 21.66 -2.01 -23.17
CA SER A 91 22.30 -2.27 -24.46
C SER A 91 22.03 -1.19 -25.51
N SER A 92 22.50 0.03 -25.25
CA SER A 92 22.77 1.00 -26.33
C SER A 92 23.71 2.10 -25.85
N ASP A 93 24.99 1.75 -25.76
CA ASP A 93 26.08 2.72 -25.92
C ASP A 93 26.16 3.07 -27.41
N SER A 94 25.27 3.95 -27.88
CA SER A 94 25.45 4.73 -29.10
C SER A 94 24.43 5.88 -29.12
N SER A 95 24.93 7.08 -28.85
CA SER A 95 24.60 8.33 -29.53
C SER A 95 23.18 8.49 -30.13
N ASN A 96 22.46 9.45 -29.51
CA ASN A 96 21.40 10.29 -30.06
C ASN A 96 19.99 9.70 -30.27
N GLU A 97 19.05 10.47 -29.72
CA GLU A 97 17.61 10.53 -30.01
C GLU A 97 16.76 9.40 -29.44
N GLU A 98 16.21 9.64 -28.24
CA GLU A 98 14.76 9.54 -28.01
C GLU A 98 14.40 10.18 -26.67
N GLN A 99 14.09 11.47 -26.78
CA GLN A 99 13.30 12.19 -25.80
C GLN A 99 11.93 11.49 -25.78
N GLY A 100 11.72 10.58 -24.83
CA GLY A 100 10.40 9.99 -24.60
C GLY A 100 9.41 11.14 -24.50
N ASP A 101 8.51 11.22 -25.48
CA ASP A 101 7.75 12.43 -25.78
C ASP A 101 7.09 12.97 -24.50
N PRO A 102 7.43 14.20 -24.04
CA PRO A 102 6.87 14.76 -22.80
C PRO A 102 5.33 14.72 -22.81
N MET A 103 4.73 14.74 -24.00
CA MET A 103 3.30 14.58 -24.20
C MET A 103 2.78 13.21 -23.73
N THR A 104 3.49 12.12 -24.02
CA THR A 104 3.08 10.75 -23.64
C THR A 104 3.08 10.58 -22.11
N THR A 105 4.12 11.10 -21.44
CA THR A 105 4.19 11.02 -19.97
C THR A 105 3.11 11.87 -19.27
N VAL A 106 2.76 13.03 -19.84
CA VAL A 106 1.65 13.86 -19.36
C VAL A 106 0.30 13.20 -19.61
N LEU A 107 0.13 12.50 -20.72
CA LEU A 107 -1.10 11.75 -21.01
C LEU A 107 -1.29 10.55 -20.06
N ASP A 108 -0.21 9.84 -19.72
CA ASP A 108 -0.25 8.75 -18.76
C ASP A 108 -0.57 9.25 -17.34
N GLN A 109 0.03 10.37 -16.92
CA GLN A 109 -0.30 11.03 -15.66
C GLN A 109 -1.77 11.50 -15.63
N LYS A 110 -2.25 12.07 -16.74
CA LYS A 110 -3.65 12.47 -16.88
C LYS A 110 -4.57 11.25 -16.74
N ASN A 111 -4.27 10.16 -17.42
CA ASN A 111 -5.08 8.94 -17.38
C ASN A 111 -5.12 8.34 -15.96
N TYR A 112 -4.00 8.34 -15.25
CA TYR A 112 -3.94 7.91 -13.85
C TYR A 112 -4.86 8.75 -12.94
N ILE A 113 -4.82 10.09 -13.10
CA ILE A 113 -5.68 11.00 -12.32
C ILE A 113 -7.15 10.82 -12.70
N GLU A 114 -7.47 10.58 -13.97
CA GLU A 114 -8.83 10.33 -14.44
C GLU A 114 -9.40 9.02 -13.87
N GLU A 115 -8.61 7.94 -13.85
CA GLU A 115 -9.03 6.67 -13.28
C GLU A 115 -9.18 6.76 -11.75
N LEU A 116 -8.28 7.47 -11.07
CA LEU A 116 -8.40 7.73 -9.63
C LEU A 116 -9.68 8.53 -9.31
N ASN A 117 -9.97 9.57 -10.08
CA ASN A 117 -11.20 10.34 -9.94
C ASN A 117 -12.44 9.50 -10.25
N ARG A 118 -12.38 8.60 -11.23
CA ARG A 118 -13.46 7.66 -11.54
C ARG A 118 -13.74 6.71 -10.37
N HIS A 119 -12.70 6.15 -9.77
CA HIS A 119 -12.82 5.31 -8.56
C HIS A 119 -13.36 6.10 -7.35
N LEU A 120 -12.87 7.32 -7.14
CA LEU A 120 -13.33 8.17 -6.05
C LEU A 120 -14.82 8.52 -6.24
N ASN A 121 -15.21 8.92 -7.44
CA ASN A 121 -16.61 9.20 -7.77
C ASN A 121 -17.51 7.98 -7.61
N ALA A 122 -17.05 6.78 -8.01
CA ALA A 122 -17.79 5.53 -7.78
C ALA A 122 -17.97 5.25 -6.27
N THR A 123 -16.95 5.52 -5.47
CA THR A 123 -16.99 5.36 -4.01
C THR A 123 -17.95 6.37 -3.38
N VAL A 124 -17.89 7.64 -3.79
CA VAL A 124 -18.82 8.69 -3.35
C VAL A 124 -20.26 8.32 -3.70
N ALA A 125 -20.54 7.87 -4.93
CA ALA A 125 -21.87 7.47 -5.35
C ALA A 125 -22.41 6.27 -4.54
N ASN A 126 -21.56 5.28 -4.25
CA ASN A 126 -21.93 4.12 -3.43
C ASN A 126 -22.23 4.54 -1.98
N LEU A 127 -21.36 5.38 -1.39
CA LEU A 127 -21.59 5.92 -0.06
C LEU A 127 -22.85 6.77 0.01
N GLN A 128 -23.12 7.61 -0.99
CA GLN A 128 -24.36 8.39 -1.09
C GLN A 128 -25.58 7.48 -1.15
N SER A 129 -25.59 6.45 -2.01
CA SER A 129 -26.69 5.48 -2.07
C SER A 129 -26.91 4.77 -0.73
N LYS A 130 -25.83 4.43 -0.02
CA LYS A 130 -25.91 3.80 1.30
C LYS A 130 -26.44 4.75 2.37
N VAL A 131 -26.05 6.02 2.33
CA VAL A 131 -26.59 7.06 3.21
C VAL A 131 -28.07 7.28 2.94
N GLU A 132 -28.50 7.34 1.68
CA GLU A 132 -29.91 7.48 1.30
C GLU A 132 -30.75 6.27 1.76
N SER A 133 -30.23 5.05 1.55
CA SER A 133 -30.87 3.82 2.03
C SER A 133 -31.02 3.82 3.54
N LEU A 134 -29.95 4.12 4.29
CA LEU A 134 -29.98 4.21 5.75
C LEU A 134 -30.90 5.33 6.25
N THR A 135 -30.95 6.46 5.55
CA THR A 135 -31.84 7.58 5.89
C THR A 135 -33.31 7.16 5.71
N THR A 136 -33.60 6.44 4.64
CA THR A 136 -34.95 5.93 4.35
C THR A 136 -35.38 4.89 5.38
N THR A 137 -34.53 3.92 5.71
CA THR A 137 -34.85 2.92 6.74
C THR A 137 -35.00 3.55 8.13
N ASN A 138 -34.17 4.54 8.48
CA ASN A 138 -34.30 5.27 9.74
C ASN A 138 -35.63 6.04 9.84
N ALA A 139 -36.09 6.62 8.73
CA ALA A 139 -37.40 7.29 8.67
C ALA A 139 -38.55 6.30 8.90
N LEU A 140 -38.54 5.16 8.22
CA LEU A 140 -39.55 4.11 8.39
C LEU A 140 -39.57 3.57 9.83
N MET A 141 -38.40 3.30 10.41
CA MET A 141 -38.32 2.82 11.80
C MET A 141 -38.86 3.85 12.81
N LYS A 142 -38.68 5.15 12.56
CA LYS A 142 -39.25 6.21 13.40
C LYS A 142 -40.78 6.24 13.30
N GLU A 143 -41.32 6.01 12.10
CA GLU A 143 -42.77 5.93 11.88
C GLU A 143 -43.37 4.71 12.57
N ASP A 144 -42.78 3.53 12.40
CA ASP A 144 -43.19 2.29 13.08
C ASP A 144 -43.16 2.43 14.61
N LEU A 145 -42.12 3.08 15.13
CA LEU A 145 -42.00 3.38 16.56
C LEU A 145 -43.09 4.34 17.04
N ALA A 146 -43.47 5.33 16.23
CA ALA A 146 -44.57 6.24 16.55
C ALA A 146 -45.94 5.53 16.54
N ILE A 147 -46.20 4.68 15.54
CA ILE A 147 -47.41 3.85 15.45
C ILE A 147 -47.51 2.95 16.69
N SER A 148 -46.42 2.26 17.02
CA SER A 148 -46.37 1.35 18.17
C SER A 148 -46.62 2.08 19.51
N LYS A 149 -46.07 3.30 19.68
CA LYS A 149 -46.34 4.16 20.84
C LYS A 149 -47.80 4.58 20.93
N ASN A 150 -48.43 4.97 19.82
CA ASN A 150 -49.86 5.32 19.80
C ASN A 150 -50.74 4.11 20.16
N ASN A 151 -50.45 2.93 19.59
CA ASN A 151 -51.17 1.70 19.91
C ASN A 151 -51.05 1.37 21.40
N LEU A 152 -49.85 1.50 21.97
CA LEU A 152 -49.62 1.30 23.39
C LEU A 152 -50.43 2.29 24.24
N GLN A 153 -50.47 3.57 23.86
CA GLN A 153 -51.25 4.58 24.56
C GLN A 153 -52.75 4.28 24.51
N THR A 154 -53.29 3.90 23.36
CA THR A 154 -54.70 3.50 23.24
C THR A 154 -55.03 2.29 24.10
N LEU A 155 -54.13 1.30 24.15
CA LEU A 155 -54.30 0.12 25.01
C LEU A 155 -54.24 0.49 26.50
N TYR A 156 -53.36 1.41 26.89
CA TYR A 156 -53.33 1.93 28.27
C TYR A 156 -54.64 2.65 28.65
N GLU A 157 -55.19 3.46 27.76
CA GLU A 157 -56.45 4.18 27.98
C GLU A 157 -57.64 3.22 28.09
N GLU A 158 -57.70 2.20 27.23
CA GLU A 158 -58.71 1.16 27.27
C GLU A 158 -58.61 0.32 28.56
N ASN A 159 -57.41 -0.10 28.94
CA ASN A 159 -57.17 -0.82 30.20
C ASN A 159 -57.59 0.03 31.40
N ARG A 160 -57.31 1.34 31.39
CA ARG A 160 -57.77 2.28 32.43
C ARG A 160 -59.28 2.47 32.42
N ARG A 161 -59.94 2.42 31.25
CA ARG A 161 -61.41 2.46 31.14
C ARG A 161 -62.04 1.18 31.69
N LEU A 162 -61.49 0.02 31.36
CA LEU A 162 -61.93 -1.28 31.87
C LEU A 162 -61.78 -1.36 33.40
N ARG A 163 -60.63 -0.92 33.93
CA ARG A 163 -60.41 -0.81 35.38
C ARG A 163 -61.46 0.08 36.05
N ARG A 164 -61.78 1.24 35.47
CA ARG A 164 -62.84 2.12 36.00
C ARG A 164 -64.23 1.50 35.97
N ARG A 165 -64.56 0.70 34.94
CA ARG A 165 -65.84 -0.04 34.87
C ARG A 165 -65.90 -1.15 35.91
N LEU A 166 -64.78 -1.82 36.18
CA LEU A 166 -64.66 -2.85 37.22
C LEU A 166 -64.71 -2.26 38.64
N THR A 167 -64.17 -1.06 38.86
CA THR A 167 -64.18 -0.39 40.18
C THR A 167 -65.38 0.54 40.42
N GLY A 168 -66.19 0.82 39.41
CA GLY A 168 -67.32 1.77 39.47
C GLY A 168 -68.71 1.13 39.45
N GLY A 169 -68.81 -0.19 39.62
CA GLY A 169 -70.08 -0.95 39.63
C GLY A 169 -70.56 -1.38 41.01
N GLY A 170 -69.99 -0.84 42.10
CA GLY A 170 -70.45 -1.08 43.46
C GLY A 170 -70.99 0.22 44.07
N ASP A 171 -72.31 0.38 44.04
CA ASP A 171 -73.02 1.45 44.70
C ASP A 171 -72.77 1.41 46.23
N GLU A 172 -72.38 2.56 46.77
CA GLU A 172 -72.57 2.89 48.19
C GLU A 172 -74.04 3.26 48.39
N ASP A 173 -74.80 2.50 49.17
CA ASP A 173 -75.86 3.06 50.01
C ASP A 173 -76.17 2.17 51.22
N GLY A 174 -76.20 2.80 52.41
CA GLY A 174 -77.09 2.40 53.51
C GLY A 174 -76.70 1.26 54.46
N SER A 175 -76.02 1.63 55.56
CA SER A 175 -76.47 1.38 56.95
C SER A 175 -76.52 -0.05 57.55
N GLY A 176 -75.79 -0.20 58.68
CA GLY A 176 -76.03 -1.19 59.75
C GLY A 176 -75.36 -2.54 59.49
N GLY A 177 -74.49 -3.08 60.34
CA GLY A 177 -74.62 -3.23 61.78
C GLY A 177 -74.86 -4.72 62.08
N GLY A 178 -73.90 -5.38 62.73
CA GLY A 178 -74.13 -6.61 63.49
C GLY A 178 -74.03 -7.96 62.75
N GLU A 179 -73.17 -8.79 63.32
CA GLU A 179 -73.33 -10.24 63.59
C GLU A 179 -73.41 -11.28 62.45
N ASP A 180 -72.51 -12.26 62.60
CA ASP A 180 -72.70 -13.72 62.58
C ASP A 180 -73.78 -14.36 61.68
N GLY A 181 -73.41 -15.44 60.98
CA GLY A 181 -74.40 -16.29 60.32
C GLY A 181 -73.92 -17.01 59.05
N THR A 182 -73.29 -18.16 59.26
CA THR A 182 -73.36 -19.37 58.42
C THR A 182 -74.42 -19.35 57.31
N THR A 183 -74.01 -19.41 56.03
CA THR A 183 -74.77 -20.04 54.91
C THR A 183 -73.79 -20.33 53.76
N SER A 184 -73.41 -21.59 53.56
CA SER A 184 -73.98 -22.48 52.53
C SER A 184 -73.80 -21.99 51.09
N THR A 185 -73.01 -22.78 50.34
CA THR A 185 -73.19 -23.10 48.92
C THR A 185 -73.20 -21.93 47.92
N LYS A 186 -72.13 -21.82 47.13
CA LYS A 186 -72.20 -22.01 45.67
C LYS A 186 -70.79 -22.05 45.08
N ASP A 187 -70.49 -23.22 44.52
CA ASP A 187 -69.68 -23.39 43.33
C ASP A 187 -70.18 -22.38 42.29
N ASP A 188 -69.45 -21.28 42.11
CA ASP A 188 -69.65 -20.36 40.99
C ASP A 188 -68.36 -20.40 40.19
N GLY A 189 -68.26 -21.46 39.39
CA GLY A 189 -67.32 -21.49 38.28
C GLY A 189 -67.56 -20.22 37.48
N GLY A 190 -66.53 -19.36 37.41
CA GLY A 190 -66.57 -18.12 36.64
C GLY A 190 -67.19 -18.39 35.27
N THR A 191 -67.95 -17.42 34.77
CA THR A 191 -68.71 -17.63 33.53
C THR A 191 -67.77 -18.19 32.44
N PRO A 192 -68.23 -19.09 31.55
CA PRO A 192 -67.36 -19.72 30.56
C PRO A 192 -66.53 -18.72 29.75
N ALA A 193 -67.07 -17.51 29.56
CA ALA A 193 -66.39 -16.38 28.93
C ALA A 193 -65.21 -15.82 29.76
N GLU A 194 -65.35 -15.68 31.08
CA GLU A 194 -64.27 -15.21 31.97
C GLU A 194 -63.16 -16.25 32.12
N ILE A 195 -63.52 -17.54 32.17
CA ILE A 195 -62.52 -18.63 32.19
C ILE A 195 -61.74 -18.67 30.87
N GLU A 196 -62.41 -18.46 29.74
CA GLU A 196 -61.79 -18.41 28.43
C GLU A 196 -60.89 -17.17 28.26
N GLU A 197 -61.33 -16.01 28.72
CA GLU A 197 -60.52 -14.78 28.71
C GLU A 197 -59.26 -14.92 29.59
N MET A 198 -59.39 -15.54 30.76
CA MET A 198 -58.24 -15.82 31.64
C MET A 198 -57.28 -16.86 31.03
N ARG A 199 -57.79 -17.84 30.26
CA ARG A 199 -56.95 -18.77 29.50
C ARG A 199 -56.19 -18.07 28.38
N GLN A 200 -56.85 -17.20 27.62
CA GLN A 200 -56.22 -16.44 26.54
C GLN A 200 -55.13 -15.50 27.08
N ARG A 201 -55.38 -14.77 28.17
CA ARG A 201 -54.36 -13.93 28.83
C ARG A 201 -53.16 -14.75 29.31
N LEU A 202 -53.38 -15.93 29.88
CA LEU A 202 -52.29 -16.82 30.30
C LEU A 202 -51.47 -17.32 29.11
N GLU A 203 -52.12 -17.60 27.98
CA GLU A 203 -51.47 -18.06 26.76
C GLU A 203 -50.67 -16.93 26.08
N GLU A 204 -51.20 -15.71 26.08
CA GLU A 204 -50.50 -14.50 25.64
C GLU A 204 -49.29 -14.19 26.52
N GLU A 205 -49.41 -14.27 27.85
CA GLU A 205 -48.28 -14.05 28.75
C GLU A 205 -47.20 -15.14 28.57
N ARG A 206 -47.60 -16.40 28.35
CA ARG A 206 -46.66 -17.49 27.99
C ARG A 206 -46.01 -17.27 26.63
N ARG A 207 -46.70 -16.64 25.67
CA ARG A 207 -46.13 -16.26 24.37
C ARG A 207 -45.10 -15.16 24.54
N LEU A 208 -45.45 -14.08 25.25
CA LEU A 208 -44.55 -12.95 25.52
C LEU A 208 -43.31 -13.38 26.31
N ARG A 209 -43.45 -14.29 27.29
CA ARG A 209 -42.28 -14.87 27.99
C ARG A 209 -41.35 -15.62 27.04
N ARG A 210 -41.89 -16.46 26.16
CA ARG A 210 -41.07 -17.18 25.16
C ARG A 210 -40.39 -16.23 24.17
N GLU A 211 -41.07 -15.16 23.77
CA GLU A 211 -40.48 -14.13 22.90
C GLU A 211 -39.34 -13.38 23.62
N ALA A 212 -39.53 -13.03 24.89
CA ALA A 212 -38.49 -12.40 25.71
C ALA A 212 -37.29 -13.34 25.96
N ASP A 213 -37.54 -14.64 26.21
CA ASP A 213 -36.49 -15.64 26.39
C ASP A 213 -35.67 -15.83 25.10
N ASN A 214 -36.33 -15.86 23.93
CA ASN A 214 -35.66 -15.95 22.64
C ASN A 214 -34.82 -14.70 22.31
N GLU A 215 -35.35 -13.51 22.58
CA GLU A 215 -34.58 -12.26 22.42
C GLU A 215 -33.37 -12.23 23.36
N LEU A 216 -33.52 -12.70 24.61
CA LEU A 216 -32.41 -12.79 25.55
C LEU A 216 -31.31 -13.74 25.05
N GLU A 217 -31.69 -14.89 24.48
CA GLU A 217 -30.75 -15.86 23.91
C GLU A 217 -29.95 -15.24 22.74
N ILE A 218 -30.63 -14.53 21.82
CA ILE A 218 -29.99 -13.82 20.72
C ILE A 218 -29.02 -12.74 21.24
N GLN A 219 -29.42 -11.95 22.25
CA GLN A 219 -28.57 -10.94 22.87
C GLN A 219 -27.32 -11.55 23.53
N MET A 220 -27.46 -12.72 24.17
CA MET A 220 -26.33 -13.46 24.75
C MET A 220 -25.35 -13.91 23.65
N CYS A 221 -25.85 -14.44 22.54
CA CYS A 221 -25.03 -14.83 21.40
C CYS A 221 -24.29 -13.62 20.79
N MET A 222 -25.00 -12.52 20.51
CA MET A 222 -24.40 -11.30 19.96
C MET A 222 -23.32 -10.73 20.89
N LYS A 223 -23.55 -10.76 22.20
CA LYS A 223 -22.56 -10.32 23.18
C LYS A 223 -21.30 -11.19 23.15
N ALA A 224 -21.44 -12.52 23.08
CA ALA A 224 -20.31 -13.43 23.00
C ALA A 224 -19.50 -13.22 21.70
N GLU A 225 -20.17 -13.03 20.57
CA GLU A 225 -19.52 -12.71 19.29
C GLU A 225 -18.78 -11.37 19.35
N MET A 226 -19.39 -10.34 19.94
CA MET A 226 -18.76 -9.03 20.13
C MET A 226 -17.51 -9.11 21.02
N GLU A 227 -17.55 -9.91 22.10
CA GLU A 227 -16.38 -10.13 22.96
C GLU A 227 -15.22 -10.81 22.21
N VAL A 228 -15.51 -11.76 21.31
CA VAL A 228 -14.49 -12.39 20.47
C VAL A 228 -13.93 -11.39 19.45
N ALA A 229 -14.79 -10.62 18.78
CA ALA A 229 -14.37 -9.59 17.84
C ALA A 229 -13.48 -8.53 18.50
N MET A 230 -13.83 -8.10 19.72
CA MET A 230 -13.04 -7.14 20.50
C MET A 230 -11.65 -7.69 20.82
N LYS A 231 -11.54 -8.95 21.27
CA LYS A 231 -10.24 -9.59 21.55
C LYS A 231 -9.36 -9.73 20.31
N LEU A 232 -9.96 -10.02 19.15
CA LEU A 232 -9.21 -10.09 17.89
C LEU A 232 -8.68 -8.71 17.49
N LEU A 233 -9.48 -7.65 17.69
CA LEU A 233 -9.07 -6.28 17.40
C LEU A 233 -7.99 -5.79 18.37
N GLU A 234 -8.09 -6.11 19.66
CA GLU A 234 -7.04 -5.84 20.64
C GLU A 234 -5.72 -6.52 20.26
N LYS A 235 -5.77 -7.78 19.83
CA LYS A 235 -4.61 -8.52 19.34
C LYS A 235 -3.98 -7.86 18.11
N ASP A 236 -4.77 -7.48 17.12
CA ASP A 236 -4.30 -6.78 15.91
C ASP A 236 -3.63 -5.44 16.25
N ILE A 237 -4.19 -4.70 17.21
CA ILE A 237 -3.58 -3.45 17.70
C ILE A 237 -2.21 -3.73 18.32
N HIS A 238 -2.09 -4.76 19.17
CA HIS A 238 -0.81 -5.12 19.78
C HIS A 238 0.24 -5.57 18.74
N GLU A 239 -0.14 -6.38 17.75
CA GLU A 239 0.77 -6.80 16.67
C GLU A 239 1.24 -5.61 15.82
N LYS A 240 0.33 -4.66 15.53
CA LYS A 240 0.68 -3.40 14.84
C LYS A 240 1.60 -2.53 15.69
N GLN A 241 1.37 -2.44 17.00
CA GLN A 241 2.25 -1.71 17.93
C GLN A 241 3.66 -2.31 17.94
N ASP A 242 3.78 -3.63 18.02
CA ASP A 242 5.08 -4.32 17.99
C ASP A 242 5.82 -4.09 16.67
N THR A 243 5.09 -4.10 15.55
CA THR A 243 5.64 -3.76 14.23
C THR A 243 6.18 -2.33 14.19
N ILE A 244 5.44 -1.36 14.73
CA ILE A 244 5.89 0.03 14.81
C ILE A 244 7.16 0.15 15.68
N VAL A 245 7.22 -0.55 16.82
CA VAL A 245 8.40 -0.56 17.69
C VAL A 245 9.62 -1.12 16.95
N SER A 246 9.44 -2.22 16.21
CA SER A 246 10.50 -2.82 15.39
C SER A 246 11.01 -1.86 14.32
N LEU A 247 10.11 -1.22 13.57
CA LEU A 247 10.47 -0.24 12.53
C LEU A 247 11.20 0.97 13.10
N ARG A 248 10.78 1.47 14.27
CA ARG A 248 11.49 2.56 14.97
C ARG A 248 12.92 2.16 15.33
N ARG A 249 13.11 0.93 15.82
CA ARG A 249 14.45 0.39 16.14
C ARG A 249 15.33 0.28 14.90
N GLN A 250 14.78 -0.25 13.80
CA GLN A 250 15.49 -0.33 12.52
C GLN A 250 15.89 1.05 11.98
N LEU A 251 15.01 2.06 12.13
CA LEU A 251 15.32 3.42 11.73
C LEU A 251 16.51 3.99 12.53
N ASP A 252 16.58 3.71 13.83
CA ASP A 252 17.70 4.16 14.66
C ASP A 252 18.99 3.40 14.34
N ASP A 253 18.92 2.10 14.00
CA ASP A 253 20.07 1.33 13.51
C ASP A 253 20.61 1.92 12.18
N ILE A 254 19.73 2.29 11.23
CA ILE A 254 20.12 2.94 9.97
C ILE A 254 20.78 4.30 10.22
N LYS A 255 20.25 5.10 11.16
CA LYS A 255 20.88 6.37 11.53
C LYS A 255 22.29 6.18 12.08
N LEU A 256 22.49 5.17 12.94
CA LEU A 256 23.82 4.84 13.46
C LEU A 256 24.77 4.42 12.35
N ILE A 257 24.34 3.55 11.43
CA ILE A 257 25.13 3.14 10.27
C ILE A 257 25.51 4.36 9.40
N ASN A 258 24.55 5.26 9.15
CA ASN A 258 24.81 6.46 8.37
C ASN A 258 25.86 7.36 9.04
N LEU A 259 25.77 7.57 10.36
CA LEU A 259 26.76 8.35 11.09
C LEU A 259 28.15 7.70 11.07
N GLU A 260 28.23 6.37 11.23
CA GLU A 260 29.51 5.65 11.13
C GLU A 260 30.10 5.76 9.71
N MET A 261 29.26 5.64 8.68
CA MET A 261 29.67 5.77 7.29
C MET A 261 30.23 7.16 6.99
N TYR A 262 29.56 8.24 7.44
CA TYR A 262 30.08 9.60 7.30
C TYR A 262 31.42 9.78 7.99
N LYS A 263 31.58 9.21 9.19
CA LYS A 263 32.84 9.26 9.92
C LYS A 263 33.96 8.55 9.14
N LYS A 264 33.71 7.35 8.62
CA LYS A 264 34.71 6.62 7.81
C LYS A 264 35.05 7.33 6.51
N LEU A 265 34.06 7.95 5.87
CA LEU A 265 34.29 8.75 4.67
C LEU A 265 35.23 9.93 4.98
N GLN A 266 34.98 10.65 6.07
CA GLN A 266 35.83 11.74 6.52
C GLN A 266 37.27 11.27 6.84
N GLU A 267 37.42 10.11 7.50
CA GLU A 267 38.72 9.50 7.76
C GLU A 267 39.47 9.17 6.44
N CYS A 268 38.77 8.61 5.45
CA CYS A 268 39.35 8.34 4.12
C CYS A 268 39.75 9.62 3.38
N GLU A 269 38.94 10.68 3.43
CA GLU A 269 39.29 11.98 2.83
C GLU A 269 40.55 12.58 3.48
N MET A 270 40.67 12.49 4.81
CA MET A 270 41.87 12.91 5.53
C MET A 270 43.10 12.08 5.12
N GLU A 271 42.97 10.77 4.97
CA GLU A 271 44.08 9.92 4.53
C GLU A 271 44.48 10.22 3.08
N LEU A 272 43.50 10.44 2.19
CA LEU A 272 43.73 10.75 0.80
C LEU A 272 44.43 12.10 0.62
N THR A 273 44.01 13.12 1.37
CA THR A 273 44.66 14.44 1.36
C THR A 273 46.12 14.35 1.82
N GLN A 274 46.40 13.63 2.91
CA GLN A 274 47.77 13.37 3.39
C GLN A 274 48.64 12.65 2.34
N LYS A 275 48.09 11.62 1.67
CA LYS A 275 48.78 10.92 0.57
C LYS A 275 49.03 11.84 -0.62
N GLY A 276 48.06 12.68 -0.99
CA GLY A 276 48.19 13.67 -2.05
C GLY A 276 49.32 14.68 -1.80
N GLU A 277 49.45 15.16 -0.56
CA GLU A 277 50.57 16.02 -0.13
C GLU A 277 51.92 15.30 -0.21
N MET A 278 51.96 14.03 0.17
CA MET A 278 53.18 13.21 0.06
C MET A 278 53.61 13.04 -1.41
N VAL A 279 52.66 12.71 -2.29
CA VAL A 279 52.92 12.60 -3.75
C VAL A 279 53.43 13.93 -4.30
N SER A 280 52.80 15.05 -3.94
CA SER A 280 53.22 16.39 -4.37
C SER A 280 54.67 16.69 -3.96
N ARG A 281 55.06 16.33 -2.73
CA ARG A 281 56.44 16.46 -2.24
C ARG A 281 57.42 15.57 -3.01
N LEU A 282 57.04 14.32 -3.29
CA LEU A 282 57.87 13.40 -4.08
C LEU A 282 58.03 13.89 -5.52
N GLN A 283 56.96 14.39 -6.14
CA GLN A 283 56.99 14.96 -7.49
C GLN A 283 57.89 16.20 -7.56
N ALA A 284 57.85 17.06 -6.53
CA ALA A 284 58.76 18.20 -6.43
C ALA A 284 60.24 17.75 -6.36
N LYS A 285 60.56 16.73 -5.55
CA LYS A 285 61.91 16.16 -5.47
C LYS A 285 62.34 15.49 -6.78
N ALA A 286 61.47 14.71 -7.41
CA ALA A 286 61.73 14.10 -8.72
C ALA A 286 62.02 15.15 -9.79
N GLY A 287 61.26 16.25 -9.80
CA GLY A 287 61.49 17.40 -10.68
C GLY A 287 62.83 18.10 -10.41
N GLN A 288 63.24 18.25 -9.15
CA GLN A 288 64.56 18.78 -8.79
C GLN A 288 65.69 17.87 -9.30
N ILE A 289 65.57 16.56 -9.11
CA ILE A 289 66.53 15.57 -9.62
C ILE A 289 66.61 15.62 -11.14
N GLY A 290 65.47 15.70 -11.83
CA GLY A 290 65.41 15.84 -13.29
C GLY A 290 66.13 17.10 -13.79
N LYS A 291 66.00 18.23 -13.09
CA LYS A 291 66.77 19.46 -13.39
C LYS A 291 68.27 19.26 -13.24
N ILE A 292 68.70 18.58 -12.17
CA ILE A 292 70.12 18.29 -11.92
C ILE A 292 70.67 17.38 -13.03
N LEU A 293 69.97 16.31 -13.38
CA LEU A 293 70.35 15.39 -14.45
C LEU A 293 70.50 16.12 -15.79
N ASN A 294 69.52 16.95 -16.17
CA ASN A 294 69.60 17.76 -17.39
C ASN A 294 70.82 18.70 -17.40
N ASN A 295 71.16 19.31 -16.27
CA ASN A 295 72.34 20.18 -16.17
C ASN A 295 73.65 19.39 -16.32
N LEU A 296 73.73 18.19 -15.72
CA LEU A 296 74.88 17.30 -15.85
C LEU A 296 75.04 16.78 -17.28
N GLU A 297 73.94 16.47 -17.96
CA GLU A 297 73.94 16.05 -19.36
C GLU A 297 74.42 17.18 -20.27
N LYS A 298 73.94 18.40 -20.07
CA LYS A 298 74.44 19.60 -20.78
C LYS A 298 75.94 19.78 -20.58
N TYR A 299 76.44 19.68 -19.33
CA TYR A 299 77.86 19.83 -19.04
C TYR A 299 78.70 18.73 -19.74
N ASN A 300 78.22 17.49 -19.74
CA ASN A 300 78.85 16.39 -20.48
C ASN A 300 78.87 16.63 -22.00
N HIS A 301 77.80 17.17 -22.58
CA HIS A 301 77.78 17.55 -24.01
C HIS A 301 78.79 18.67 -24.32
N LEU A 302 78.87 19.71 -23.49
CA LEU A 302 79.86 20.79 -23.65
C LEU A 302 81.30 20.27 -23.56
N LEU A 303 81.56 19.28 -22.70
CA LEU A 303 82.87 18.62 -22.61
C LEU A 303 83.19 17.76 -23.85
N LYS A 304 82.16 17.17 -24.48
CA LYS A 304 82.31 16.31 -25.66
C LYS A 304 82.57 17.12 -26.94
N ASP A 305 81.98 18.31 -27.06
CA ASP A 305 82.19 19.22 -28.19
C ASP A 305 83.52 20.00 -28.14
N GLY A 306 84.24 19.96 -27.02
CA GLY A 306 85.61 20.50 -26.89
C GLY A 306 86.72 19.59 -27.45
N GLY A 307 86.39 18.37 -27.86
CA GLY A 307 87.36 17.32 -28.20
C GLY A 307 87.72 17.14 -29.68
N ASP A 308 86.88 17.55 -30.63
CA ASP A 308 87.09 17.20 -32.05
C ASP A 308 87.08 18.41 -33.00
N LYS A 309 88.24 19.06 -33.10
CA LYS A 309 88.68 19.78 -34.30
C LYS A 309 90.14 19.44 -34.63
N LYS A 310 90.38 18.27 -35.25
CA LYS A 310 91.42 18.09 -36.28
C LYS A 310 91.19 16.79 -37.04
N GLY A 311 91.18 16.91 -38.36
CA GLY A 311 90.63 15.91 -39.26
C GLY A 311 91.50 14.70 -39.55
N SER A 312 90.90 13.75 -40.27
CA SER A 312 91.53 13.08 -41.39
C SER A 312 90.45 12.51 -42.30
N CYS A 313 90.53 12.86 -43.57
CA CYS A 313 89.85 12.19 -44.66
C CYS A 313 90.33 10.74 -44.75
N ARG A 314 89.42 9.78 -44.98
CA ARG A 314 89.66 8.64 -45.89
C ARG A 314 88.34 7.96 -46.27
N ALA A 315 88.27 7.65 -47.56
CA ALA A 315 87.12 7.23 -48.36
C ALA A 315 86.73 5.74 -48.13
N PRO A 316 85.61 5.25 -48.72
CA PRO A 316 84.88 4.06 -48.28
C PRO A 316 85.38 2.75 -48.92
N PRO A 317 84.85 1.59 -48.48
CA PRO A 317 84.31 0.70 -49.50
C PRO A 317 82.95 0.06 -49.13
N ASP A 318 82.11 -0.05 -50.16
CA ASP A 318 80.96 -0.94 -50.28
C ASP A 318 81.32 -2.42 -50.10
N LYS A 319 80.41 -3.19 -49.46
CA LYS A 319 79.74 -4.40 -50.00
C LYS A 319 78.84 -5.10 -48.96
N LYS A 320 77.55 -5.23 -49.32
CA LYS A 320 76.43 -6.04 -48.78
C LYS A 320 76.68 -7.57 -48.83
N PRO A 321 75.76 -8.49 -48.43
CA PRO A 321 74.61 -8.46 -47.47
C PRO A 321 74.50 -9.72 -46.54
N ARG A 322 73.38 -9.83 -45.79
CA ARG A 322 72.75 -11.02 -45.09
C ARG A 322 73.14 -11.21 -43.61
N SER A 323 72.27 -11.60 -42.66
CA SER A 323 70.83 -11.93 -42.63
C SER A 323 70.37 -12.17 -41.17
N MET A 324 69.05 -12.11 -40.94
CA MET A 324 68.24 -12.81 -39.91
C MET A 324 67.96 -12.16 -38.52
N ILE A 325 66.65 -11.87 -38.32
CA ILE A 325 65.77 -12.11 -37.14
C ILE A 325 66.07 -11.24 -35.89
N GLY A 326 65.18 -10.54 -35.19
CA GLY A 326 63.72 -10.29 -35.04
C GLY A 326 63.63 -9.43 -33.74
N ARG A 327 62.67 -8.53 -33.42
CA ARG A 327 61.21 -8.63 -33.26
C ARG A 327 60.72 -7.30 -32.61
N SER A 328 59.49 -6.87 -32.90
CA SER A 328 58.60 -5.94 -32.13
C SER A 328 58.90 -4.42 -32.17
N LYS A 329 58.07 -3.55 -32.79
CA LYS A 329 56.83 -2.87 -32.29
C LYS A 329 57.10 -2.06 -31.00
N THR A 330 56.83 -0.75 -30.84
CA THR A 330 55.81 0.18 -31.38
C THR A 330 56.29 1.64 -31.29
N THR A 331 55.67 2.48 -32.12
CA THR A 331 55.82 3.93 -32.28
C THR A 331 54.98 4.74 -31.27
N GLU A 332 55.57 5.76 -30.65
CA GLU A 332 54.85 6.88 -30.03
C GLU A 332 55.59 8.18 -30.38
N ASP A 333 54.90 9.11 -31.03
CA ASP A 333 55.21 10.54 -31.00
C ASP A 333 53.97 11.32 -31.46
N GLY A 334 53.54 12.31 -30.67
CA GLY A 334 52.32 13.06 -31.00
C GLY A 334 51.79 14.06 -29.98
N ARG A 335 52.68 14.87 -29.40
CA ARG A 335 52.52 16.25 -28.88
C ARG A 335 51.12 16.92 -28.98
N ALA A 336 50.66 17.49 -27.86
CA ALA A 336 50.31 18.92 -27.66
C ALA A 336 49.07 19.13 -26.75
N GLY A 337 49.27 19.76 -25.60
CA GLY A 337 48.21 20.34 -24.76
C GLY A 337 48.65 21.73 -24.31
N GLY A 338 48.09 22.75 -24.96
CA GLY A 338 48.24 24.16 -24.60
C GLY A 338 47.05 24.63 -23.77
N SER A 339 47.37 25.28 -22.66
CA SER A 339 46.72 26.42 -22.02
C SER A 339 45.24 26.70 -22.29
N ASN A 340 44.43 26.71 -21.23
CA ASN A 340 43.68 27.93 -20.94
C ASN A 340 43.36 28.09 -19.45
N ALA A 341 43.64 29.27 -18.93
CA ALA A 341 43.28 29.74 -17.61
C ALA A 341 41.83 30.25 -17.65
N GLY A 342 41.02 29.84 -16.67
CA GLY A 342 39.68 30.35 -16.42
C GLY A 342 39.59 30.72 -14.95
N GLU A 343 39.42 32.01 -14.70
CA GLU A 343 39.43 32.71 -13.43
C GLU A 343 38.21 32.36 -12.58
N VAL A 344 38.44 32.12 -11.27
CA VAL A 344 37.41 31.82 -10.27
C VAL A 344 36.85 33.13 -9.72
N GLY A 345 35.62 33.47 -10.11
CA GLY A 345 34.80 34.45 -9.39
C GLY A 345 33.94 33.73 -8.35
N ARG A 346 34.21 34.00 -7.06
CA ARG A 346 33.33 33.66 -5.95
C ARG A 346 32.19 34.68 -5.89
N GLU A 347 30.95 34.22 -5.93
CA GLU A 347 29.80 34.94 -5.37
C GLU A 347 29.11 34.01 -4.36
N ASP A 348 29.11 34.42 -3.10
CA ASP A 348 28.28 33.87 -2.04
C ASP A 348 26.81 34.22 -2.33
N GLN A 349 25.98 33.22 -2.63
CA GLN A 349 24.52 33.36 -2.56
C GLN A 349 23.97 32.60 -1.36
N ALA A 350 23.56 33.37 -0.35
CA ALA A 350 22.70 32.91 0.73
C ALA A 350 21.36 32.47 0.14
N VAL A 351 20.95 31.24 0.44
CA VAL A 351 19.66 30.67 0.06
C VAL A 351 18.56 31.35 0.89
N THR A 352 17.77 32.21 0.27
CA THR A 352 16.48 32.66 0.82
C THR A 352 15.39 31.66 0.41
N PRO A 353 14.50 31.22 1.33
CA PRO A 353 13.38 30.37 0.96
C PRO A 353 12.39 31.16 0.10
N SER A 354 11.89 30.53 -0.96
CA SER A 354 10.89 31.09 -1.86
C SER A 354 9.54 31.29 -1.17
N ASP A 355 8.91 32.44 -1.41
CA ASP A 355 7.59 32.89 -0.92
C ASP A 355 6.46 31.83 -1.03
N SER A 356 6.60 30.88 -1.97
CA SER A 356 5.63 29.82 -2.23
C SER A 356 5.59 28.71 -1.16
N THR A 357 6.69 28.49 -0.42
CA THR A 357 6.70 27.45 0.63
C THR A 357 6.07 27.95 1.93
N GLU A 358 6.20 29.24 2.25
CA GLU A 358 5.54 29.81 3.43
C GLU A 358 4.03 29.95 3.23
N SER A 359 3.57 30.28 2.01
CA SER A 359 2.13 30.35 1.71
C SER A 359 1.43 28.99 1.82
N PHE A 360 2.12 27.90 1.43
CA PHE A 360 1.56 26.55 1.49
C PHE A 360 1.48 26.03 2.94
N VAL A 361 2.50 26.28 3.75
CA VAL A 361 2.50 25.90 5.17
C VAL A 361 1.44 26.68 5.96
N LYS A 362 1.20 27.95 5.60
CA LYS A 362 0.17 28.78 6.25
C LYS A 362 -1.26 28.32 5.91
N LEU A 363 -1.54 27.99 4.66
CA LEU A 363 -2.83 27.43 4.24
C LEU A 363 -3.14 26.08 4.89
N ASP A 364 -2.13 25.21 5.04
CA ASP A 364 -2.30 23.90 5.68
C ASP A 364 -2.50 23.99 7.20
N LEU A 365 -2.01 25.06 7.84
CA LEU A 365 -2.27 25.36 9.25
C LEU A 365 -3.68 25.95 9.45
N ASP A 366 -4.10 26.90 8.61
CA ASP A 366 -5.43 27.52 8.70
C ASP A 366 -6.55 26.48 8.45
N LEU A 367 -6.37 25.56 7.50
CA LEU A 367 -7.32 24.46 7.24
C LEU A 367 -7.40 23.44 8.39
N LYS A 368 -6.30 23.24 9.12
CA LYS A 368 -6.28 22.38 10.32
C LYS A 368 -6.96 23.05 11.51
N GLU A 369 -6.85 24.37 11.66
CA GLU A 369 -7.55 25.10 12.72
C GLU A 369 -9.07 25.16 12.48
N GLU A 370 -9.52 25.40 11.24
CA GLU A 370 -10.95 25.39 10.91
C GLU A 370 -11.59 24.01 11.14
N GLY A 371 -10.93 22.93 10.72
CA GLY A 371 -11.42 21.56 10.94
C GLY A 371 -11.48 21.16 12.41
N VAL A 372 -10.59 21.71 13.25
CA VAL A 372 -10.59 21.45 14.70
C VAL A 372 -11.70 22.22 15.40
N GLU A 373 -12.00 23.46 15.01
CA GLU A 373 -13.11 24.22 15.59
C GLU A 373 -14.48 23.70 15.15
N GLU A 374 -14.65 23.28 13.90
CA GLU A 374 -15.89 22.65 13.44
C GLU A 374 -16.16 21.34 14.19
N ASN A 375 -15.12 20.55 14.45
CA ASN A 375 -15.24 19.31 15.22
C ASN A 375 -15.57 19.59 16.71
N LYS A 376 -14.99 20.64 17.31
CA LYS A 376 -15.34 21.07 18.68
C LYS A 376 -16.77 21.60 18.77
N GLU A 377 -17.28 22.26 17.74
CA GLU A 377 -18.65 22.76 17.71
C GLU A 377 -19.67 21.63 17.51
N ASN A 378 -19.34 20.65 16.65
CA ASN A 378 -20.15 19.45 16.47
C ASN A 378 -20.20 18.59 17.75
N VAL A 379 -19.09 18.44 18.47
CA VAL A 379 -19.07 17.80 19.79
C VAL A 379 -19.91 18.60 20.80
N ARG A 380 -19.81 19.94 20.84
CA ARG A 380 -20.65 20.76 21.73
C ARG A 380 -22.15 20.63 21.46
N ARG A 381 -22.57 20.53 20.19
CA ARG A 381 -23.98 20.27 19.80
C ARG A 381 -24.43 18.87 20.19
N LEU A 382 -23.58 17.85 20.07
CA LEU A 382 -23.90 16.48 20.45
C LEU A 382 -24.16 16.33 21.96
N TYR A 383 -23.44 17.11 22.79
CA TYR A 383 -23.51 17.04 24.25
C TYR A 383 -24.34 18.16 24.91
N GLY A 384 -25.00 19.03 24.14
CA GLY A 384 -25.92 20.04 24.66
C GLY A 384 -25.28 21.11 25.56
N ILE A 385 -23.98 21.38 25.42
CA ILE A 385 -23.24 22.33 26.25
C ILE A 385 -23.43 23.74 25.67
N ARG A 386 -24.11 24.65 26.40
CA ARG A 386 -24.25 26.05 25.99
C ARG A 386 -22.97 26.84 26.26
N PRO A 387 -22.57 27.77 25.36
CA PRO A 387 -21.40 28.62 25.57
C PRO A 387 -21.64 29.58 26.75
N SER A 388 -20.60 29.83 27.54
CA SER A 388 -20.56 30.84 28.61
C SER A 388 -20.28 32.23 28.05
#